data_AF-A0A821WWN4-F1
#
_entry.id   AF-A0A821WWN4-F1
#
_cell.length_a   1.000
_cell.length_b   1.000
_cell.length_c   1.000
_cell.angle_alpha   90.00
_cell.angle_beta   90.00
_cell.angle_gamma   90.00
#
_symmetry.space_group_name_H-M   'P 1'
#
loop_
_entity.id
_entity.type
_entity.pdbx_description
1 polymer ?
#
loop_
_entity_poly.entity_id
_entity_poly.type
_entity_poly.pdbx_seq_one_letter_code
_entity_poly.pdbx_strand_id
1 'polypeptide(L)'
;MIDGKKCDIVCPDDGDMICTFDIHNKIYKMFPNDCAMAGYAQCHQVDFVRTPMKFCIKEHFVSARRVYGESCPVFCPSHYSPVCGASKYRGYNYRTFNNGCYLDMINCRGDDDYEGYVEVPLSFCQRHLMKNIFKEKITVSNIYDYRDYD
;
A
#
# COMPACT_ATOMS: atom_id res chain seq x y z
N MET A 1 33.75 -26.19 -8.74
CA MET A 1 33.47 -25.85 -7.32
C MET A 1 33.55 -24.33 -7.23
N ILE A 2 32.40 -23.64 -7.23
CA ILE A 2 32.36 -22.17 -7.24
C ILE A 2 32.14 -21.74 -5.79
N ASP A 3 33.15 -21.05 -5.28
CA ASP A 3 33.38 -20.67 -3.90
C ASP A 3 32.30 -19.69 -3.42
N GLY A 4 31.59 -20.08 -2.36
CA GLY A 4 30.53 -19.29 -1.74
C GLY A 4 31.12 -18.12 -0.98
N LYS A 5 31.21 -16.96 -1.64
CA LYS A 5 31.53 -15.70 -0.95
C LYS A 5 30.42 -15.39 0.07
N LYS A 6 30.69 -15.66 1.35
CA LYS A 6 29.90 -15.10 2.45
C LYS A 6 30.15 -13.60 2.48
N CYS A 7 29.12 -12.83 2.20
CA CYS A 7 29.17 -11.39 2.30
C CYS A 7 28.75 -10.99 3.71
N ASP A 8 29.74 -10.81 4.57
CA ASP A 8 29.55 -10.28 5.92
C ASP A 8 29.60 -8.75 5.87
N ILE A 9 28.45 -8.14 5.55
CA ILE A 9 28.29 -6.68 5.52
C ILE A 9 27.83 -6.23 6.90
N VAL A 10 28.69 -5.49 7.60
CA VAL A 10 28.36 -4.87 8.89
C VAL A 10 28.08 -3.39 8.64
N CYS A 11 26.83 -2.99 8.87
CA CYS A 11 26.40 -1.60 8.73
C CYS A 11 25.77 -1.10 10.02
N PRO A 12 25.88 0.20 10.34
CA PRO A 12 25.10 0.82 11.40
C PRO A 12 23.60 0.64 11.14
N ASP A 13 22.81 0.55 12.20
CA ASP A 13 21.35 0.59 12.11
C ASP A 13 20.89 2.02 12.40
N ASP A 14 20.95 2.86 11.37
CA ASP A 14 20.59 4.28 11.38
C ASP A 14 19.16 4.54 10.86
N GLY A 15 18.46 3.50 10.39
CA GLY A 15 17.00 3.51 10.17
C GLY A 15 16.47 4.26 8.94
N ASP A 16 17.32 4.92 8.17
CA ASP A 16 16.94 5.66 6.97
C ASP A 16 16.82 4.74 5.76
N MET A 17 15.71 3.98 5.71
CA MET A 17 15.43 3.06 4.61
C MET A 17 15.46 3.79 3.27
N ILE A 18 16.22 3.25 2.33
CA ILE A 18 16.37 3.79 0.97
C ILE A 18 15.76 2.86 -0.06
N CYS A 19 15.29 3.45 -1.15
CA CYS A 19 14.79 2.73 -2.31
C CYS A 19 15.78 2.84 -3.47
N THR A 20 16.03 1.72 -4.14
CA THR A 20 16.98 1.65 -5.24
C THR A 20 16.43 0.85 -6.40
N PHE A 21 16.97 1.07 -7.59
CA PHE A 21 16.61 0.38 -8.81
C PHE A 21 17.84 -0.29 -9.42
N ASP A 22 17.75 -1.59 -9.65
CA ASP A 22 18.74 -2.37 -10.38
C ASP A 22 18.49 -2.19 -11.88
N ILE A 23 19.44 -1.55 -12.58
CA ILE A 23 19.30 -1.26 -14.02
C ILE A 23 19.32 -2.54 -14.85
N HIS A 24 20.11 -3.54 -14.42
CA HIS A 24 20.31 -4.77 -15.17
C HIS A 24 19.12 -5.70 -15.03
N ASN A 25 18.61 -5.85 -13.81
CA ASN A 25 17.49 -6.74 -13.50
C ASN A 25 16.12 -6.05 -13.58
N LYS A 26 16.10 -4.71 -13.70
CA LYS A 26 14.88 -3.88 -13.70
C LYS A 26 14.00 -4.08 -12.47
N ILE A 27 14.61 -4.23 -11.30
CA ILE A 27 13.92 -4.51 -10.03
C ILE A 27 14.15 -3.38 -9.04
N TYR A 28 13.11 -3.01 -8.30
CA TYR A 28 13.22 -2.10 -7.16
C TYR A 28 13.56 -2.86 -5.87
N LYS A 29 14.59 -2.41 -5.15
CA LYS A 29 15.03 -3.00 -3.90
C LYS A 29 15.14 -1.95 -2.80
N MET A 30 14.71 -2.31 -1.60
CA MET A 30 14.88 -1.47 -0.42
C MET A 30 16.11 -1.93 0.36
N PHE A 31 16.85 -0.97 0.90
CA PHE A 31 17.98 -1.21 1.78
C PHE A 31 17.79 -0.42 3.08
N PRO A 32 18.24 -0.95 4.24
CA PRO A 32 18.16 -0.24 5.51
C PRO A 32 18.84 1.14 5.48
N ASN A 33 19.91 1.27 4.69
CA ASN A 33 20.68 2.49 4.47
C ASN A 33 21.63 2.34 3.27
N ASP A 34 22.41 3.39 2.99
CA ASP A 34 23.42 3.39 1.93
C ASP A 34 24.54 2.39 2.14
N CYS A 35 24.97 2.19 3.40
CA CYS A 35 26.04 1.23 3.71
C CYS A 35 25.62 -0.18 3.25
N ALA A 36 24.40 -0.59 3.60
CA ALA A 36 23.87 -1.90 3.24
C ALA A 36 23.71 -2.04 1.72
N MET A 37 23.27 -0.98 1.04
CA MET A 37 23.20 -0.96 -0.43
C MET A 37 24.59 -1.12 -1.06
N ALA A 38 25.57 -0.31 -0.64
CA ALA A 38 26.92 -0.31 -1.19
C ALA A 38 27.63 -1.66 -0.94
N GLY A 39 27.51 -2.20 0.28
CA GLY A 39 28.06 -3.51 0.62
C GLY A 39 27.45 -4.62 -0.23
N TYR A 40 26.13 -4.60 -0.45
CA TYR A 40 25.46 -5.58 -1.29
C TYR A 40 25.88 -5.44 -2.76
N ALA A 41 25.92 -4.21 -3.28
CA ALA A 41 26.36 -3.90 -4.63
C ALA A 41 27.76 -4.47 -4.91
N GLN A 42 28.69 -4.23 -3.99
CA GLN A 42 30.06 -4.73 -4.09
C GLN A 42 30.13 -6.26 -4.00
N CYS A 43 29.39 -6.86 -3.08
CA CYS A 43 29.33 -8.31 -2.89
C CYS A 43 28.86 -9.05 -4.14
N HIS A 44 27.78 -8.55 -4.75
CA HIS A 44 27.10 -9.21 -5.86
C HIS A 44 27.47 -8.66 -7.23
N GLN A 45 28.36 -7.66 -7.29
CA GLN A 45 28.77 -6.97 -8.52
C GLN A 45 27.56 -6.45 -9.32
N VAL A 46 26.64 -5.81 -8.60
CA VAL A 46 25.42 -5.21 -9.18
C VAL A 46 25.40 -3.72 -8.93
N ASP A 47 24.83 -2.99 -9.87
CA ASP A 47 24.69 -1.54 -9.79
C ASP A 47 23.26 -1.14 -9.42
N PHE A 48 23.14 -0.32 -8.38
CA PHE A 48 21.87 0.24 -7.94
C PHE A 48 21.87 1.76 -8.09
N VAL A 49 20.73 2.30 -8.52
CA VAL A 49 20.48 3.74 -8.52
C VAL A 49 19.46 4.08 -7.47
N ARG A 50 19.74 5.10 -6.65
CA ARG A 50 18.76 5.63 -5.69
C ARG A 50 17.51 6.15 -6.42
N THR A 51 16.34 5.77 -5.92
CA THR A 51 15.06 6.24 -6.44
C THR A 51 14.14 6.66 -5.30
N PRO A 52 13.17 7.54 -5.56
CA PRO A 52 12.17 7.90 -4.56
C PRO A 52 11.42 6.69 -3.99
N MET A 53 11.21 6.66 -2.67
CA MET A 53 10.60 5.52 -1.96
C MET A 53 9.26 5.06 -2.54
N LYS A 54 8.48 5.97 -3.15
CA LYS A 54 7.23 5.64 -3.85
C LYS A 54 7.37 4.52 -4.89
N PHE A 55 8.54 4.34 -5.50
CA PHE A 55 8.75 3.31 -6.52
C PHE A 55 8.90 1.93 -5.88
N CYS A 56 9.71 1.78 -4.83
CA CYS A 56 9.79 0.54 -4.07
C CYS A 56 8.47 0.22 -3.37
N ILE A 57 7.79 1.22 -2.80
CA ILE A 57 6.45 1.00 -2.26
C ILE A 57 5.52 0.52 -3.38
N LYS A 58 5.51 1.15 -4.57
CA LYS A 58 4.68 0.66 -5.67
C LYS A 58 5.00 -0.79 -6.03
N GLU A 59 6.28 -1.15 -6.13
CA GLU A 59 6.71 -2.51 -6.49
C GLU A 59 6.34 -3.54 -5.41
N HIS A 60 6.68 -3.28 -4.15
CA HIS A 60 6.52 -4.24 -3.04
C HIS A 60 5.09 -4.27 -2.48
N PHE A 61 4.34 -3.17 -2.58
CA PHE A 61 2.98 -3.06 -2.06
C PHE A 61 1.91 -3.57 -3.05
N VAL A 62 2.23 -3.62 -4.36
CA VAL A 62 1.41 -4.35 -5.35
C VAL A 62 1.43 -5.85 -5.03
N SER A 63 2.55 -6.38 -4.54
CA SER A 63 2.69 -7.80 -4.17
C SER A 63 1.98 -8.14 -2.84
N ALA A 64 2.01 -7.23 -1.86
CA ALA A 64 1.45 -7.48 -0.53
C ALA A 64 -0.09 -7.39 -0.45
N ARG A 65 -0.77 -6.76 -1.43
CA ARG A 65 -2.25 -6.65 -1.46
C ARG A 65 -2.93 -7.59 -2.44
N ARG A 66 -2.20 -8.45 -3.15
CA ARG A 66 -2.80 -9.43 -4.06
C ARG A 66 -3.29 -10.64 -3.29
N VAL A 67 -4.39 -10.47 -2.54
CA VAL A 67 -5.21 -11.61 -2.09
C VAL A 67 -5.65 -12.46 -3.29
N TYR A 68 -5.74 -11.86 -4.49
CA TYR A 68 -6.23 -12.46 -5.73
C TYR A 68 -5.14 -12.75 -6.79
N GLY A 69 -3.85 -12.69 -6.45
CA GLY A 69 -2.75 -12.96 -7.40
C GLY A 69 -2.61 -11.88 -8.49
N GLU A 70 -2.09 -12.24 -9.67
CA GLU A 70 -1.86 -11.28 -10.78
C GLU A 70 -3.14 -10.76 -11.45
N SER A 71 -4.28 -11.38 -11.15
CA SER A 71 -5.58 -11.04 -11.74
C SER A 71 -6.42 -10.21 -10.76
N CYS A 72 -6.96 -9.09 -11.24
CA CYS A 72 -7.85 -8.28 -10.42
C CYS A 72 -9.17 -9.01 -10.15
N PRO A 73 -9.78 -8.86 -8.96
CA PRO A 73 -11.07 -9.44 -8.66
C PRO A 73 -12.08 -9.09 -9.76
N VAL A 74 -12.68 -10.09 -10.41
CA VAL A 74 -13.75 -9.86 -11.39
C VAL A 74 -15.09 -9.64 -10.68
N PHE A 75 -15.26 -10.32 -9.55
CA PHE A 75 -16.45 -10.34 -8.73
C PHE A 75 -16.07 -10.13 -7.25
N CYS A 76 -16.83 -9.29 -6.54
CA CYS A 76 -16.72 -9.12 -5.10
C CYS A 76 -18.01 -9.57 -4.42
N PRO A 77 -17.92 -10.32 -3.30
CA PRO A 77 -19.10 -10.74 -2.55
C PRO A 77 -19.86 -9.53 -2.00
N SER A 78 -21.18 -9.63 -1.93
CA SER A 78 -22.06 -8.58 -1.39
C SER A 78 -22.03 -8.47 0.14
N HIS A 79 -21.11 -9.17 0.82
CA HIS A 79 -20.95 -9.11 2.27
C HIS A 79 -20.50 -7.70 2.68
N TYR A 80 -21.27 -7.05 3.55
CA TYR A 80 -21.02 -5.70 3.99
C TYR A 80 -20.04 -5.68 5.17
N SER A 81 -18.80 -5.23 4.92
CA SER A 81 -17.74 -5.08 5.91
C SER A 81 -16.91 -3.85 5.52
N PRO A 82 -17.41 -2.64 5.78
CA PRO A 82 -16.93 -1.44 5.12
C PRO A 82 -15.47 -1.13 5.47
N VAL A 83 -14.75 -0.57 4.50
CA VAL A 83 -13.39 -0.05 4.69
C VAL A 83 -13.32 1.38 4.17
N CYS A 84 -12.49 2.22 4.79
CA CYS A 84 -12.27 3.59 4.33
C CYS A 84 -10.96 3.66 3.56
N GLY A 85 -10.99 4.14 2.32
CA GLY A 85 -9.80 4.40 1.52
C GLY A 85 -9.48 5.89 1.46
N ALA A 86 -8.22 6.27 1.71
CA ALA A 86 -7.68 7.60 1.44
C ALA A 86 -6.96 7.62 0.08
N SER A 87 -7.27 8.60 -0.76
CA SER A 87 -6.59 8.77 -2.06
C SER A 87 -5.10 9.06 -1.87
N LYS A 88 -4.25 8.38 -2.64
CA LYS A 88 -2.79 8.53 -2.58
C LYS A 88 -2.26 9.86 -3.14
N TYR A 89 -3.02 10.49 -4.04
CA TYR A 89 -2.56 11.66 -4.80
C TYR A 89 -3.41 12.91 -4.56
N ARG A 90 -4.69 12.75 -4.23
CA ARG A 90 -5.55 13.85 -3.83
C ARG A 90 -5.62 13.90 -2.31
N GLY A 91 -4.84 14.80 -1.71
CA GLY A 91 -4.88 15.05 -0.28
C GLY A 91 -6.34 15.26 0.17
N TYR A 92 -6.77 14.47 1.16
CA TYR A 92 -8.07 14.53 1.83
C TYR A 92 -9.30 13.98 1.07
N ASN A 93 -9.14 13.21 -0.02
CA ASN A 93 -10.28 12.45 -0.54
C ASN A 93 -10.39 11.09 0.17
N TYR A 94 -11.50 10.88 0.88
CA TYR A 94 -11.83 9.63 1.57
C TYR A 94 -13.06 9.00 0.94
N ARG A 95 -13.00 7.70 0.68
CA ARG A 95 -14.09 6.93 0.09
C ARG A 95 -14.34 5.66 0.89
N THR A 96 -15.60 5.41 1.24
CA THR A 96 -16.01 4.14 1.85
C THR A 96 -16.24 3.10 0.75
N PHE A 97 -15.69 1.91 0.93
CA PHE A 97 -15.94 0.74 0.10
C PHE A 97 -16.79 -0.28 0.87
N ASN A 98 -17.64 -1.04 0.18
CA ASN A 98 -18.52 -2.03 0.81
C ASN A 98 -17.76 -3.13 1.55
N ASN A 99 -16.59 -3.49 1.03
CA ASN A 99 -15.63 -4.38 1.66
C ASN A 99 -14.23 -4.21 1.02
N GLY A 100 -13.24 -4.89 1.60
CA GLY A 100 -11.86 -4.88 1.11
C GLY A 100 -11.72 -5.34 -0.34
N CYS A 101 -12.52 -6.30 -0.80
CA CYS A 101 -12.47 -6.75 -2.20
C CYS A 101 -12.79 -5.61 -3.17
N TYR A 102 -13.78 -4.76 -2.89
CA TYR A 102 -14.08 -3.61 -3.75
C TYR A 102 -12.94 -2.57 -3.76
N LEU A 103 -12.29 -2.34 -2.62
CA LEU A 103 -11.12 -1.46 -2.53
C LEU A 103 -9.96 -2.02 -3.37
N ASP A 104 -9.69 -3.32 -3.27
CA ASP A 104 -8.64 -4.00 -4.01
C ASP A 104 -8.94 -4.09 -5.50
N MET A 105 -10.21 -4.30 -5.87
CA MET A 105 -10.66 -4.31 -7.26
C MET A 105 -10.38 -2.98 -7.95
N ILE A 106 -10.73 -1.84 -7.32
CA ILE A 106 -10.45 -0.51 -7.88
C ILE A 106 -8.94 -0.26 -7.96
N ASN A 107 -8.21 -0.57 -6.88
CA ASN A 107 -6.75 -0.41 -6.84
C ASN A 107 -6.01 -1.24 -7.90
N CYS A 108 -6.54 -2.43 -8.20
CA CYS A 108 -5.92 -3.36 -9.12
C CYS A 108 -6.26 -3.03 -10.59
N ARG A 109 -7.53 -2.76 -10.90
CA ARG A 109 -7.97 -2.51 -12.29
C ARG A 109 -7.45 -1.18 -12.83
N GLY A 110 -7.22 -0.19 -11.97
CA GLY A 110 -6.73 1.11 -12.40
C GLY A 110 -7.72 1.85 -13.30
N ASP A 111 -9.03 1.57 -13.18
CA ASP A 111 -10.09 2.17 -14.00
C ASP A 111 -10.32 3.67 -13.70
N ASP A 112 -9.74 4.20 -12.62
CA ASP A 112 -9.66 5.63 -12.37
C ASP A 112 -8.21 6.08 -12.56
N ASP A 113 -7.95 6.76 -13.67
CA ASP A 113 -6.72 7.50 -13.94
C ASP A 113 -6.28 8.25 -12.67
N TYR A 114 -5.17 7.81 -12.07
CA TYR A 114 -4.46 8.42 -10.93
C TYR A 114 -4.92 8.15 -9.48
N GLU A 115 -5.96 7.39 -9.17
CA GLU A 115 -6.46 7.32 -7.77
C GLU A 115 -6.44 5.92 -7.14
N GLY A 116 -5.24 5.48 -6.73
CA GLY A 116 -5.14 4.38 -5.77
C GLY A 116 -5.54 4.84 -4.36
N TYR A 117 -6.24 3.98 -3.63
CA TYR A 117 -6.66 4.20 -2.24
C TYR A 117 -5.80 3.39 -1.25
N VAL A 118 -5.45 4.01 -0.13
CA VAL A 118 -4.87 3.34 1.04
C VAL A 118 -5.96 3.17 2.08
N GLU A 119 -6.19 1.93 2.54
CA GLU A 119 -7.08 1.71 3.67
C GLU A 119 -6.60 2.48 4.90
N VAL A 120 -7.51 3.26 5.49
CA VAL A 120 -7.35 4.05 6.71
C VAL A 120 -8.50 3.72 7.66
N PRO A 121 -8.42 4.09 8.96
CA PRO A 121 -9.52 3.89 9.88
C PRO A 121 -10.86 4.45 9.37
N LEU A 122 -11.96 3.73 9.62
CA LEU A 122 -13.31 4.13 9.19
C LEU A 122 -13.72 5.53 9.68
N SER A 123 -13.13 6.01 10.77
CA SER A 123 -13.34 7.36 11.31
C SER A 123 -12.98 8.49 10.34
N PHE A 124 -12.11 8.24 9.35
CA PHE A 124 -11.77 9.23 8.32
C PHE A 124 -12.89 9.38 7.27
N CYS A 125 -13.68 8.33 7.05
CA CYS A 125 -14.83 8.38 6.17
C CYS A 125 -16.05 8.85 6.97
N GLN A 126 -16.27 10.16 7.00
CA GLN A 126 -17.33 10.82 7.79
C GLN A 126 -18.76 10.38 7.48
N ARG A 127 -18.98 9.68 6.35
CA ARG A 127 -20.28 9.14 5.94
C ARG A 127 -20.14 7.69 5.49
N HIS A 128 -20.29 6.76 6.43
CA HIS A 128 -20.37 5.34 6.14
C HIS A 128 -21.61 4.71 6.79
N LEU A 129 -22.11 3.66 6.15
CA LEU A 129 -23.19 2.87 6.73
C LEU A 129 -22.56 1.81 7.64
N MET A 130 -23.19 1.54 8.77
CA MET A 130 -22.88 0.43 9.64
C MET A 130 -24.13 -0.44 9.74
N LYS A 131 -23.97 -1.74 9.50
CA LYS A 131 -25.07 -2.70 9.67
C LYS A 131 -25.07 -3.19 11.12
N ASN A 132 -26.13 -2.89 11.86
CA ASN A 132 -26.33 -3.50 13.18
C ASN A 132 -26.81 -4.95 12.97
N ILE A 133 -25.91 -5.90 13.19
CA ILE A 133 -26.16 -7.33 12.93
C ILE A 133 -27.25 -7.89 13.86
N PHE A 134 -27.41 -7.31 15.05
CA PHE A 134 -28.43 -7.76 16.03
C PHE A 134 -29.83 -7.17 15.79
N LYS A 135 -29.95 -6.16 14.93
CA LYS A 135 -31.23 -5.47 14.67
C LYS A 135 -31.59 -5.37 13.19
N GLU A 136 -30.78 -5.96 12.30
CA GLU A 136 -30.83 -5.80 10.84
C GLU A 136 -31.03 -4.34 10.37
N LYS A 137 -30.60 -3.37 11.18
CA LYS A 137 -30.83 -1.94 10.93
C LYS A 137 -29.58 -1.30 10.36
N ILE A 138 -29.76 -0.50 9.30
CA ILE A 138 -28.72 0.34 8.74
C ILE A 138 -28.61 1.61 9.58
N THR A 139 -27.40 1.94 10.01
CA THR A 139 -27.09 3.15 10.79
C THR A 139 -26.03 3.97 10.07
N VAL A 140 -26.14 5.29 10.08
CA VAL A 140 -25.13 6.22 9.54
C VAL A 140 -24.36 6.80 10.71
N SER A 141 -23.03 6.67 10.72
CA SER A 141 -22.15 7.27 11.73
C SER A 141 -21.61 8.61 11.21
N ASN A 142 -22.07 9.72 11.78
CA ASN A 142 -21.43 11.03 11.63
C ASN A 142 -20.58 11.30 12.88
N ILE A 143 -19.30 11.59 12.71
CA ILE A 143 -18.51 12.35 13.70
C ILE A 143 -18.11 13.64 12.97
N TYR A 144 -18.52 14.76 13.58
CA TYR A 144 -18.47 16.15 13.12
C TYR A 144 -19.63 16.62 12.23
N ASP A 145 -20.76 16.98 12.86
CA ASP A 145 -21.38 18.27 12.54
C ASP A 145 -22.03 18.87 13.80
N TYR A 146 -21.24 19.65 14.53
CA TYR A 146 -21.77 20.73 15.37
C TYR A 146 -22.12 21.87 14.40
N ARG A 147 -23.36 21.89 13.89
CA ARG A 147 -24.07 23.13 13.56
C ARG A 147 -25.56 22.88 13.71
N ASP A 148 -26.08 23.30 14.86
CA ASP A 148 -27.45 23.78 14.95
C ASP A 148 -27.69 24.78 13.81
N TYR A 149 -28.73 24.54 13.02
CA TYR A 149 -29.40 25.60 12.29
C TYR A 149 -30.81 25.67 12.87
N ASP A 150 -31.09 26.83 13.48
CA ASP A 150 -32.39 27.29 13.96
C ASP A 150 -33.52 27.07 12.94
#